data_AF-A0AAV2BPC6-F1
#
_entry.id   AF-A0AAV2BPC6-F1
#
_cell.length_a   1.000
_cell.length_b   1.000
_cell.length_c   1.000
_cell.angle_alpha   90.00
_cell.angle_beta   90.00
_cell.angle_gamma   90.00
#
_symmetry.space_group_name_H-M   'P 1'
#
loop_
_entity.id
_entity.type
_entity.pdbx_description
1 polymer ?
#
loop_
_entity_poly.entity_id
_entity_poly.type
_entity_poly.pdbx_seq_one_letter_code
_entity_poly.pdbx_strand_id
1 'polypeptide(L)'
;MAKHMFSVRRQLPAHDLALLLTKLDMCSLDESSGECNSSTIGIAYVGGACQIDQLYRMALNVGIVEDNGGFSGILGAAHEIAHLLGASHDGFPPSAHLGGPGASGCSSEGGYIMSLKKSDIRRFQWSQCSIEQFHYFLSTTQATCLFNNPGGNLLSESNWPGQLLSLDEQCKRDGGTSACQRDSRVCSRLHCYRATGHCYAGRPAAEGSPCGQNRICRNGDCVANATSKPTDNSFHFKTACRDDNSKMTAGLSCRQFLQRYSFACKSRFTIKNCCYSYRRFC
;
A
#
# COMPACT_ATOMS: atom_id res chain seq x y z
N MET A 1 -21.40 -3.41 2.07
CA MET A 1 -20.37 -3.30 3.14
C MET A 1 -20.60 -2.10 4.06
N ALA A 2 -20.58 -0.85 3.58
CA ALA A 2 -20.62 0.35 4.41
C ALA A 2 -21.77 0.43 5.46
N LYS A 3 -23.01 0.11 5.07
CA LYS A 3 -24.16 0.07 6.00
C LYS A 3 -24.01 -1.01 7.08
N HIS A 4 -23.48 -2.18 6.71
CA HIS A 4 -23.23 -3.27 7.64
C HIS A 4 -22.13 -2.87 8.64
N MET A 5 -20.99 -2.36 8.15
CA MET A 5 -19.91 -1.87 9.02
C MET A 5 -20.39 -0.77 9.98
N PHE A 6 -21.25 0.15 9.52
CA PHE A 6 -21.88 1.12 10.41
C PHE A 6 -22.69 0.45 11.52
N SER A 7 -23.50 -0.56 11.19
CA SER A 7 -24.35 -1.26 12.19
C SER A 7 -23.55 -1.96 13.30
N VAL A 8 -22.38 -2.53 12.96
CA VAL A 8 -21.54 -3.27 13.90
C VAL A 8 -20.38 -2.44 14.48
N ARG A 9 -20.21 -1.17 14.08
CA ARG A 9 -19.04 -0.34 14.43
C ARG A 9 -18.70 -0.26 15.92
N ARG A 10 -19.70 -0.39 16.80
CA ARG A 10 -19.52 -0.35 18.27
C ARG A 10 -19.04 -1.68 18.86
N GLN A 11 -19.09 -2.77 18.08
CA GLN A 11 -18.69 -4.12 18.47
C GLN A 11 -17.26 -4.44 18.02
N LEU A 12 -16.66 -3.59 17.17
CA LEU A 12 -15.32 -3.79 16.62
C LEU A 12 -14.28 -3.05 17.47
N PRO A 13 -13.03 -3.54 17.52
CA PRO A 13 -11.91 -2.77 18.05
C PRO A 13 -11.78 -1.42 17.34
N ALA A 14 -11.21 -0.42 18.02
CA ALA A 14 -10.92 0.87 17.40
C ALA A 14 -10.02 0.68 16.17
N HIS A 15 -10.42 1.28 15.04
CA HIS A 15 -9.72 1.20 13.76
C HIS A 15 -10.02 2.46 12.93
N ASP A 16 -9.05 2.87 12.12
CA ASP A 16 -9.21 4.02 11.23
C ASP A 16 -9.79 3.60 9.88
N LEU A 17 -9.43 2.41 9.41
CA LEU A 17 -9.86 1.81 8.14
C LEU A 17 -10.26 0.34 8.36
N ALA A 18 -11.21 -0.15 7.57
CA ALA A 18 -11.56 -1.57 7.52
C ALA A 18 -11.55 -2.08 6.08
N LEU A 19 -10.70 -3.08 5.81
CA LEU A 19 -10.60 -3.72 4.49
C LEU A 19 -11.16 -5.14 4.56
N LEU A 20 -12.11 -5.46 3.69
CA LEU A 20 -12.62 -6.81 3.51
C LEU A 20 -11.88 -7.48 2.36
N LEU A 21 -11.30 -8.66 2.61
CA LEU A 21 -10.75 -9.51 1.57
C LEU A 21 -11.77 -10.57 1.18
N THR A 22 -11.97 -10.77 -0.12
CA THR A 22 -12.90 -11.78 -0.65
C THR A 22 -12.23 -12.66 -1.70
N LYS A 23 -12.59 -13.94 -1.73
CA LYS A 23 -12.21 -14.86 -2.82
C LYS A 23 -13.21 -14.86 -3.97
N LEU A 24 -14.34 -14.17 -3.81
CA LEU A 24 -15.35 -14.06 -4.85
C LEU A 24 -14.85 -13.15 -5.95
N ASP A 25 -15.04 -13.56 -7.19
CA ASP A 25 -14.79 -12.76 -8.39
C ASP A 25 -15.68 -11.51 -8.33
N MET A 26 -15.05 -10.36 -8.19
CA MET A 26 -15.76 -9.09 -8.12
C MET A 26 -16.05 -8.59 -9.53
N CYS A 27 -17.24 -8.00 -9.74
CA CYS A 27 -17.53 -7.38 -11.02
C CYS A 27 -18.37 -6.12 -10.91
N SER A 28 -18.22 -5.27 -11.93
CA SER A 28 -19.15 -4.17 -12.19
C SER A 28 -20.24 -4.67 -13.13
N LEU A 29 -21.49 -4.62 -12.68
CA LEU A 29 -22.64 -4.93 -13.52
C LEU A 29 -22.92 -3.73 -14.44
N ASP A 30 -22.93 -3.97 -15.74
CA ASP A 30 -23.56 -3.06 -16.69
C ASP A 30 -25.07 -3.32 -16.68
N GLU A 31 -25.84 -2.40 -16.09
CA GLU A 31 -27.30 -2.56 -15.96
C GLU A 31 -28.02 -2.61 -17.31
N SER A 32 -27.42 -2.08 -18.39
CA SER A 32 -28.05 -2.04 -19.71
C SER A 32 -27.95 -3.37 -20.45
N SER A 33 -26.81 -4.05 -20.33
CA SER A 33 -26.55 -5.34 -20.98
C SER A 33 -26.75 -6.54 -20.04
N GLY A 34 -26.76 -6.31 -18.73
CA GLY A 34 -26.70 -7.36 -17.71
C GLY A 34 -25.33 -8.04 -17.63
N GLU A 35 -24.33 -7.54 -18.35
CA GLU A 35 -22.99 -8.12 -18.36
C GLU A 35 -22.19 -7.69 -17.13
N CYS A 36 -21.40 -8.63 -16.63
CA CYS A 36 -20.58 -8.49 -15.42
C CYS A 36 -19.13 -8.34 -15.85
N ASN A 37 -18.57 -7.13 -15.68
CA ASN A 37 -17.17 -6.84 -15.99
C ASN A 37 -16.29 -7.16 -14.78
N SER A 38 -15.56 -8.28 -14.85
CA SER A 38 -14.66 -8.77 -13.79
C SER A 38 -13.28 -8.08 -13.75
N SER A 39 -13.11 -6.94 -14.40
CA SER A 39 -11.87 -6.15 -14.29
C SER A 39 -11.73 -5.46 -12.92
N THR A 40 -12.83 -5.37 -12.16
CA THR A 40 -12.88 -4.73 -10.85
C THR A 40 -12.35 -5.67 -9.77
N ILE A 41 -11.13 -5.43 -9.30
CA ILE A 41 -10.50 -6.25 -8.24
C ILE A 41 -10.65 -5.67 -6.82
N GLY A 42 -11.35 -4.55 -6.68
CA GLY A 42 -11.57 -3.86 -5.42
C GLY A 42 -12.44 -2.62 -5.57
N ILE A 43 -12.99 -2.14 -4.44
CA ILE A 43 -13.81 -0.92 -4.35
C ILE A 43 -13.58 -0.24 -2.99
N ALA A 44 -13.34 1.07 -3.01
CA ALA A 44 -13.31 1.94 -1.83
C ALA A 44 -13.83 3.35 -2.13
N TYR A 45 -14.15 4.11 -1.07
CA TYR A 45 -14.57 5.50 -1.19
C TYR A 45 -13.36 6.45 -1.24
N VAL A 46 -13.35 7.38 -2.19
CA VAL A 46 -12.31 8.41 -2.25
C VAL A 46 -12.42 9.35 -1.04
N GLY A 47 -11.37 9.44 -0.24
CA GLY A 47 -11.35 10.24 0.99
C GLY A 47 -12.18 9.65 2.14
N GLY A 48 -12.50 8.35 2.07
CA GLY A 48 -13.34 7.69 3.08
C GLY A 48 -12.70 7.54 4.46
N ALA A 49 -11.37 7.71 4.59
CA ALA A 49 -10.70 7.57 5.88
C ALA A 49 -11.28 8.54 6.92
N CYS A 50 -11.47 8.04 8.14
CA CYS A 50 -12.12 8.75 9.26
C CYS A 50 -13.58 9.20 9.02
N GLN A 51 -14.18 8.88 7.87
CA GLN A 51 -15.52 9.37 7.51
C GLN A 51 -16.63 8.38 7.90
N ILE A 52 -17.59 8.87 8.68
CA ILE A 52 -18.83 8.18 9.03
C ILE A 52 -20.00 9.07 8.67
N ASP A 53 -20.87 8.57 7.80
CA ASP A 53 -22.11 9.23 7.42
C ASP A 53 -23.23 8.83 8.38
N GLN A 54 -23.64 9.74 9.26
CA GLN A 54 -24.71 9.50 10.23
C GLN A 54 -26.10 9.54 9.57
N LEU A 55 -26.29 10.34 8.52
CA LEU A 55 -27.57 10.52 7.87
C LEU A 55 -27.97 9.25 7.11
N TYR A 56 -27.05 8.72 6.30
CA TYR A 56 -27.26 7.50 5.53
C TYR A 56 -26.86 6.23 6.27
N ARG A 57 -26.35 6.37 7.51
CA ARG A 57 -25.91 5.27 8.38
C ARG A 57 -24.87 4.39 7.69
N MET A 58 -23.80 5.01 7.19
CA MET A 58 -22.74 4.36 6.43
C MET A 58 -21.37 4.67 7.04
N ALA A 59 -20.52 3.64 7.14
CA ALA A 59 -19.10 3.81 7.41
C ALA A 59 -18.36 3.87 6.08
N LEU A 60 -17.75 5.01 5.75
CA LEU A 60 -17.09 5.25 4.47
C LEU A 60 -15.61 4.87 4.49
N ASN A 61 -15.05 4.65 5.68
CA ASN A 61 -13.68 4.19 5.92
C ASN A 61 -13.47 2.70 5.62
N VAL A 62 -14.16 2.19 4.59
CA VAL A 62 -14.22 0.78 4.25
C VAL A 62 -13.83 0.55 2.80
N GLY A 63 -13.14 -0.56 2.54
CA GLY A 63 -12.87 -1.04 1.19
C GLY A 63 -13.04 -2.56 1.10
N ILE A 64 -13.29 -3.07 -0.10
CA ILE A 64 -13.32 -4.49 -0.40
C ILE A 64 -12.31 -4.80 -1.50
N VAL A 65 -11.60 -5.92 -1.40
CA VAL A 65 -10.56 -6.33 -2.33
C VAL A 65 -10.68 -7.81 -2.60
N GLU A 66 -10.56 -8.18 -3.87
CA GLU A 66 -10.41 -9.56 -4.28
C GLU A 66 -8.99 -10.08 -3.98
N ASP A 67 -8.92 -11.17 -3.22
CA ASP A 67 -7.70 -11.92 -2.95
C ASP A 67 -8.00 -13.42 -3.03
N ASN A 68 -7.38 -14.11 -3.99
CA ASN A 68 -7.47 -15.56 -4.13
C ASN A 68 -6.69 -16.35 -3.04
N GLY A 69 -5.98 -15.65 -2.15
CA GLY A 69 -5.16 -16.23 -1.08
C GLY A 69 -3.76 -16.62 -1.53
N GLY A 70 -3.35 -16.22 -2.73
CA GLY A 70 -2.00 -16.28 -3.28
C GLY A 70 -1.24 -14.97 -3.17
N PHE A 71 -1.71 -14.04 -2.32
CA PHE A 71 -1.22 -12.65 -2.19
C PHE A 71 -1.55 -11.74 -3.38
N SER A 72 -2.47 -12.20 -4.24
CA SER A 72 -2.98 -11.43 -5.37
C SER A 72 -3.63 -10.10 -4.94
N GLY A 73 -4.25 -10.08 -3.76
CA GLY A 73 -4.92 -8.90 -3.21
C GLY A 73 -4.01 -7.79 -2.71
N ILE A 74 -2.69 -7.99 -2.55
CA ILE A 74 -1.81 -6.97 -1.94
C ILE A 74 -1.83 -5.65 -2.73
N LEU A 75 -1.67 -5.70 -4.06
CA LEU A 75 -1.69 -4.50 -4.91
C LEU A 75 -3.10 -3.89 -5.03
N GLY A 76 -4.15 -4.72 -4.94
CA GLY A 76 -5.52 -4.24 -4.86
C GLY A 76 -5.77 -3.48 -3.56
N ALA A 77 -5.36 -4.05 -2.42
CA ALA A 77 -5.43 -3.41 -1.11
C ALA A 77 -4.70 -2.08 -1.06
N ALA A 78 -3.48 -2.00 -1.61
CA ALA A 78 -2.77 -0.73 -1.72
C ALA A 78 -3.58 0.30 -2.51
N HIS A 79 -4.14 -0.09 -3.67
CA HIS A 79 -4.97 0.77 -4.52
C HIS A 79 -6.22 1.28 -3.78
N GLU A 80 -6.97 0.39 -3.12
CA GLU A 80 -8.18 0.77 -2.40
C GLU A 80 -7.89 1.63 -1.17
N ILE A 81 -6.79 1.36 -0.46
CA ILE A 81 -6.34 2.22 0.64
C ILE A 81 -5.97 3.61 0.12
N ALA A 82 -5.34 3.72 -1.05
CA ALA A 82 -5.02 5.02 -1.64
C ALA A 82 -6.29 5.83 -1.98
N HIS A 83 -7.36 5.18 -2.43
CA HIS A 83 -8.67 5.83 -2.53
C HIS A 83 -9.14 6.34 -1.16
N LEU A 84 -9.12 5.53 -0.12
CA LEU A 84 -9.51 5.96 1.24
C LEU A 84 -8.68 7.16 1.74
N LEU A 85 -7.42 7.26 1.32
CA LEU A 85 -6.50 8.37 1.59
C LEU A 85 -6.63 9.54 0.60
N GLY A 86 -7.70 9.59 -0.20
CA GLY A 86 -8.08 10.74 -1.02
C GLY A 86 -7.55 10.76 -2.44
N ALA A 87 -6.87 9.72 -2.92
CA ALA A 87 -6.37 9.68 -4.30
C ALA A 87 -7.47 9.27 -5.29
N SER A 88 -7.65 10.06 -6.35
CA SER A 88 -8.29 9.63 -7.60
C SER A 88 -7.34 8.76 -8.43
N HIS A 89 -7.88 8.03 -9.42
CA HIS A 89 -7.07 7.37 -10.45
C HIS A 89 -6.19 8.36 -11.20
N ASP A 90 -5.02 7.92 -11.65
CA ASP A 90 -4.18 8.74 -12.54
C ASP A 90 -4.97 9.12 -13.81
N GLY A 91 -4.87 10.37 -14.23
CA GLY A 91 -5.60 10.93 -15.37
C GLY A 91 -6.97 11.50 -15.02
N PHE A 92 -7.46 11.31 -13.79
CA PHE A 92 -8.78 11.75 -13.38
C PHE A 92 -8.75 13.09 -12.65
N PRO A 93 -9.84 13.89 -12.73
CA PRO A 93 -9.97 15.13 -11.96
C PRO A 93 -10.00 14.87 -10.45
N PRO A 94 -9.84 15.92 -9.62
CA PRO A 94 -10.05 15.81 -8.18
C PRO A 94 -11.46 15.33 -7.85
N SER A 95 -11.60 14.65 -6.71
CA SER A 95 -12.92 14.29 -6.17
C SER A 95 -13.73 15.57 -5.89
N ALA A 96 -14.96 15.64 -6.40
CA ALA A 96 -15.82 16.81 -6.24
C ALA A 96 -16.11 17.15 -4.76
N HIS A 97 -16.15 16.12 -3.90
CA HIS A 97 -16.42 16.30 -2.47
C HIS A 97 -15.17 16.71 -1.67
N LEU A 98 -14.00 16.16 -2.02
CA LEU A 98 -12.75 16.38 -1.29
C LEU A 98 -11.95 17.59 -1.81
N GLY A 99 -12.06 17.88 -3.11
CA GLY A 99 -11.24 18.85 -3.81
C GLY A 99 -9.80 18.37 -4.00
N GLY A 100 -8.84 19.30 -3.94
CA GLY A 100 -7.41 19.01 -4.03
C GLY A 100 -6.84 19.03 -5.45
N PRO A 101 -5.60 18.55 -5.63
CA PRO A 101 -4.89 18.65 -6.91
C PRO A 101 -5.41 17.69 -7.99
N GLY A 102 -6.10 16.61 -7.60
CA GLY A 102 -6.52 15.55 -8.52
C GLY A 102 -5.31 14.83 -9.13
N ALA A 103 -5.52 14.18 -10.28
CA ALA A 103 -4.46 13.44 -10.96
C ALA A 103 -4.46 13.59 -12.49
N SER A 104 -5.13 14.59 -13.05
CA SER A 104 -5.17 14.87 -14.49
C SER A 104 -3.79 15.09 -15.11
N GLY A 105 -2.79 15.48 -14.32
CA GLY A 105 -1.39 15.65 -14.77
C GLY A 105 -0.60 14.33 -14.92
N CYS A 106 -1.13 13.21 -14.43
CA CYS A 106 -0.51 11.89 -14.56
C CYS A 106 -1.29 11.05 -15.58
N SER A 107 -0.60 10.27 -16.42
CA SER A 107 -1.29 9.42 -17.40
C SER A 107 -2.00 8.25 -16.70
N SER A 108 -3.25 7.99 -17.09
CA SER A 108 -4.01 6.79 -16.67
C SER A 108 -3.36 5.47 -17.13
N GLU A 109 -2.43 5.54 -18.07
CA GLU A 109 -1.64 4.44 -18.62
C GLU A 109 -0.19 4.45 -18.08
N GLY A 110 0.08 5.28 -17.07
CA GLY A 110 1.40 5.49 -16.48
C GLY A 110 1.99 4.26 -15.79
N GLY A 111 1.19 3.22 -15.54
CA GLY A 111 1.65 1.96 -14.97
C GLY A 111 1.74 1.94 -13.45
N TYR A 112 1.42 3.05 -12.76
CA TYR A 112 1.50 3.19 -11.30
C TYR A 112 0.35 2.47 -10.59
N ILE A 113 0.41 2.40 -9.25
CA ILE A 113 -0.63 1.74 -8.44
C ILE A 113 -2.02 2.30 -8.76
N MET A 114 -2.16 3.61 -8.95
CA MET A 114 -3.44 4.30 -9.25
C MET A 114 -3.75 4.45 -10.75
N SER A 115 -2.92 3.90 -11.64
CA SER A 115 -3.17 3.90 -13.08
C SER A 115 -4.22 2.84 -13.45
N LEU A 116 -5.05 3.11 -14.46
CA LEU A 116 -6.03 2.15 -14.98
C LEU A 116 -5.36 0.90 -15.56
N LYS A 117 -4.24 1.09 -16.28
CA LYS A 117 -3.38 -0.01 -16.71
C LYS A 117 -2.13 -0.07 -15.87
N LYS A 118 -1.94 -1.21 -15.19
CA LYS A 118 -0.77 -1.51 -14.37
C LYS A 118 0.28 -2.20 -15.24
N SER A 119 1.49 -1.66 -15.32
CA SER A 119 2.57 -2.27 -16.12
C SER A 119 3.93 -2.20 -15.43
N ASP A 120 4.72 -3.25 -15.68
CA ASP A 120 6.12 -3.38 -15.32
C ASP A 120 6.38 -3.11 -13.83
N ILE A 121 7.49 -2.45 -13.50
CA ILE A 121 7.88 -2.16 -12.12
C ILE A 121 7.09 -1.00 -11.50
N ARG A 122 6.51 -0.12 -12.33
CA ARG A 122 5.75 1.04 -11.84
C ARG A 122 4.51 0.64 -11.07
N ARG A 123 3.98 -0.57 -11.27
CA ARG A 123 2.81 -1.08 -10.52
C ARG A 123 3.06 -1.23 -9.01
N PHE A 124 4.30 -1.11 -8.57
CA PHE A 124 4.72 -1.10 -7.16
C PHE A 124 5.02 0.31 -6.64
N GLN A 125 4.73 1.35 -7.42
CA GLN A 125 5.08 2.74 -7.15
C GLN A 125 3.85 3.63 -7.21
N TRP A 126 3.88 4.70 -6.41
CA TRP A 126 2.92 5.80 -6.49
C TRP A 126 3.35 6.77 -7.58
N SER A 127 2.39 7.31 -8.32
CA SER A 127 2.64 8.46 -9.19
C SER A 127 2.89 9.71 -8.34
N GLN A 128 3.51 10.73 -8.92
CA GLN A 128 3.66 12.03 -8.26
C GLN A 128 2.30 12.64 -7.90
N CYS A 129 1.28 12.47 -8.75
CA CYS A 129 -0.08 12.94 -8.48
C CYS A 129 -0.72 12.21 -7.29
N SER A 130 -0.48 10.89 -7.14
CA SER A 130 -0.95 10.14 -5.96
C SER A 130 -0.34 10.70 -4.68
N ILE A 131 0.99 10.95 -4.69
CA ILE A 131 1.71 11.51 -3.55
C ILE A 131 1.19 12.90 -3.17
N GLU A 132 0.93 13.76 -4.16
CA GLU A 132 0.38 15.10 -3.95
C GLU A 132 -1.04 15.06 -3.35
N GLN A 133 -1.89 14.14 -3.83
CA GLN A 133 -3.22 13.93 -3.26
C GLN A 133 -3.15 13.41 -1.81
N PHE A 134 -2.23 12.51 -1.48
CA PHE A 134 -2.02 12.07 -0.10
C PHE A 134 -1.61 13.23 0.81
N HIS A 135 -0.67 14.07 0.37
CA HIS A 135 -0.29 15.27 1.11
C HIS A 135 -1.47 16.22 1.33
N TYR A 136 -2.28 16.44 0.29
CA TYR A 136 -3.48 17.26 0.40
C TYR A 136 -4.48 16.66 1.40
N PHE A 137 -4.83 15.37 1.27
CA PHE A 137 -5.79 14.72 2.18
C PHE A 137 -5.33 14.80 3.64
N LEU A 138 -4.06 14.46 3.91
CA LEU A 138 -3.47 14.55 5.25
C LEU A 138 -3.39 15.97 5.80
N SER A 139 -3.47 17.01 4.95
CA SER A 139 -3.54 18.40 5.42
C SER A 139 -4.96 18.82 5.84
N THR A 140 -5.98 18.03 5.51
CA THR A 140 -7.38 18.36 5.77
C THR A 140 -7.84 17.88 7.15
N THR A 141 -8.94 18.46 7.65
CA THR A 141 -9.60 18.00 8.89
C THR A 141 -10.24 16.62 8.75
N GLN A 142 -10.41 16.12 7.53
CA GLN A 142 -10.98 14.79 7.25
C GLN A 142 -10.02 13.66 7.64
N ALA A 143 -8.70 13.90 7.73
CA ALA A 143 -7.70 12.88 8.06
C ALA A 143 -7.41 12.75 9.56
N THR A 144 -8.20 13.39 10.44
CA THR A 144 -7.85 13.61 11.85
C THR A 144 -7.61 12.32 12.67
N CYS A 145 -8.30 11.22 12.36
CA CYS A 145 -8.10 9.93 13.03
C CYS A 145 -6.74 9.28 12.73
N LEU A 146 -6.04 9.69 11.67
CA LEU A 146 -4.76 9.08 11.28
C LEU A 146 -3.56 9.60 12.07
N PHE A 147 -3.75 10.59 12.95
CA PHE A 147 -2.66 11.25 13.69
C PHE A 147 -2.45 10.75 15.11
N ASN A 148 -3.28 9.84 15.62
CA ASN A 148 -3.03 9.18 16.90
C ASN A 148 -2.11 7.96 16.75
N ASN A 149 -1.44 7.59 17.84
CA ASN A 149 -0.67 6.35 17.88
C ASN A 149 -1.61 5.13 17.98
N PRO A 150 -1.26 4.00 17.36
CA PRO A 150 -2.04 2.77 17.50
C PRO A 150 -1.95 2.23 18.94
N GLY A 151 -3.07 1.75 19.47
CA GLY A 151 -3.16 1.13 20.78
C GLY A 151 -2.61 -0.30 20.79
N GLY A 152 -1.28 -0.46 20.83
CA GLY A 152 -0.62 -1.68 21.31
C GLY A 152 -0.51 -2.89 20.38
N ASN A 153 -1.09 -2.87 19.18
CA ASN A 153 -0.91 -3.96 18.20
C ASN A 153 0.39 -3.77 17.42
N LEU A 154 1.51 -4.17 18.01
CA LEU A 154 2.74 -4.38 17.26
C LEU A 154 2.57 -5.63 16.40
N LEU A 155 2.55 -5.45 15.09
CA LEU A 155 2.73 -6.57 14.17
C LEU A 155 4.07 -7.24 14.51
N SER A 156 4.04 -8.54 14.77
CA SER A 156 5.27 -9.34 14.94
C SER A 156 6.16 -9.18 13.72
N GLU A 157 7.48 -9.36 13.87
CA GLU A 157 8.37 -9.56 12.72
C GLU A 157 7.75 -10.61 11.82
N SER A 158 7.25 -10.16 10.67
CA SER A 158 6.50 -10.99 9.74
C SER A 158 7.46 -11.43 8.67
N ASN A 159 7.54 -12.74 8.44
CA ASN A 159 8.20 -13.27 7.25
C ASN A 159 7.62 -12.58 6.01
N TRP A 160 8.46 -12.39 5.00
CA TRP A 160 8.00 -11.85 3.74
C TRP A 160 6.92 -12.78 3.15
N PRO A 161 5.87 -12.25 2.49
CA PRO A 161 4.81 -13.09 1.91
C PRO A 161 5.35 -14.23 1.03
N GLY A 162 6.36 -13.97 0.20
CA GLY A 162 7.01 -14.97 -0.65
C GLY A 162 7.88 -15.99 0.08
N GLN A 163 8.09 -15.84 1.39
CA GLN A 163 8.67 -16.87 2.26
C GLN A 163 7.60 -17.79 2.86
N LEU A 164 6.33 -17.40 2.80
CA LEU A 164 5.20 -18.19 3.31
C LEU A 164 4.63 -19.12 2.25
N LEU A 165 4.61 -18.68 0.98
CA LEU A 165 4.16 -19.48 -0.17
C LEU A 165 5.23 -19.45 -1.27
N SER A 166 5.64 -20.63 -1.71
CA SER A 166 6.46 -20.78 -2.92
C SER A 166 5.76 -20.26 -4.17
N LEU A 167 6.52 -20.03 -5.24
CA LEU A 167 5.97 -19.62 -6.54
C LEU A 167 4.89 -20.60 -7.05
N ASP A 168 5.09 -21.91 -6.83
CA ASP A 168 4.13 -22.93 -7.22
C ASP A 168 2.84 -22.86 -6.39
N GLU A 169 2.95 -22.59 -5.09
CA GLU A 169 1.78 -22.41 -4.22
C GLU A 169 1.01 -21.14 -4.54
N GLN A 170 1.71 -20.03 -4.85
CA GLN A 170 1.09 -18.81 -5.37
C GLN A 170 0.30 -19.14 -6.66
N CYS A 171 0.91 -19.86 -7.61
CA CYS A 171 0.21 -20.28 -8.83
C CYS A 171 -1.02 -21.16 -8.56
N LYS A 172 -0.96 -22.09 -7.59
CA LYS A 172 -2.12 -22.93 -7.22
C LYS A 172 -3.27 -22.11 -6.65
N ARG A 173 -2.98 -21.05 -5.89
CA ARG A 173 -4.00 -20.13 -5.36
C ARG A 173 -4.62 -19.28 -6.48
N ASP A 174 -3.84 -18.98 -7.51
CA ASP A 174 -4.26 -18.25 -8.73
C ASP A 174 -4.97 -19.14 -9.77
N GLY A 175 -5.34 -20.39 -9.41
CA GLY A 175 -6.05 -21.32 -10.30
C GLY A 175 -5.16 -22.05 -11.32
N GLY A 176 -3.83 -21.90 -11.21
CA GLY A 176 -2.83 -22.62 -11.99
C GLY A 176 -2.29 -23.86 -11.26
N THR A 177 -1.16 -24.39 -11.75
CA THR A 177 -0.53 -25.58 -11.19
C THR A 177 0.87 -25.30 -10.64
N SER A 178 1.79 -24.80 -11.47
CA SER A 178 3.17 -24.48 -11.10
C SER A 178 3.69 -23.28 -11.86
N ALA A 179 4.76 -22.67 -11.37
CA ALA A 179 5.43 -21.54 -12.00
C ALA A 179 6.21 -21.99 -13.24
N CYS A 180 6.02 -21.27 -14.34
CA CYS A 180 6.69 -21.58 -15.62
C CYS A 180 8.17 -21.17 -15.62
N GLN A 181 8.53 -20.15 -14.83
CA GLN A 181 9.90 -19.67 -14.68
C GLN A 181 10.22 -19.34 -13.23
N ARG A 182 11.52 -19.36 -12.89
CA ARG A 182 12.06 -19.06 -11.55
C ARG A 182 13.24 -18.07 -11.61
N ASP A 183 13.21 -17.20 -12.60
CA ASP A 183 14.20 -16.14 -12.81
C ASP A 183 13.64 -14.77 -12.42
N SER A 184 14.40 -13.70 -12.65
CA SER A 184 14.06 -12.33 -12.25
C SER A 184 12.72 -11.83 -12.77
N ARG A 185 12.17 -12.41 -13.85
CA ARG A 185 10.88 -12.01 -14.42
C ARG A 185 9.70 -12.26 -13.47
N VAL A 186 9.82 -13.24 -12.56
CA VAL A 186 8.74 -13.55 -11.61
C VAL A 186 8.38 -12.37 -10.72
N CYS A 187 9.34 -11.48 -10.43
CA CYS A 187 9.14 -10.36 -9.53
C CYS A 187 8.17 -9.31 -10.08
N SER A 188 8.12 -9.14 -11.40
CA SER A 188 7.16 -8.23 -12.05
C SER A 188 5.96 -8.96 -12.67
N ARG A 189 6.15 -10.22 -13.11
CA ARG A 189 5.11 -11.07 -13.72
C ARG A 189 5.39 -12.56 -13.46
N LEU A 190 4.72 -13.15 -12.48
CA LEU A 190 4.70 -14.60 -12.31
C LEU A 190 3.80 -15.20 -13.39
N HIS A 191 4.30 -16.22 -14.08
CA HIS A 191 3.49 -16.96 -15.03
C HIS A 191 3.25 -18.37 -14.51
N CYS A 192 2.03 -18.86 -14.69
CA CYS A 192 1.56 -20.11 -14.13
C CYS A 192 1.08 -21.04 -15.24
N TYR A 193 1.35 -22.33 -15.09
CA TYR A 193 0.79 -23.35 -15.96
C TYR A 193 -0.70 -23.57 -15.65
N ARG A 194 -1.50 -23.74 -16.70
CA ARG A 194 -2.83 -24.37 -16.60
C ARG A 194 -2.69 -25.89 -16.58
N ALA A 195 -3.78 -26.57 -16.23
CA ALA A 195 -3.88 -28.03 -16.38
C ALA A 195 -3.63 -28.51 -17.82
N THR A 196 -3.88 -27.66 -18.81
CA THR A 196 -3.62 -27.91 -20.24
C THR A 196 -2.15 -27.79 -20.64
N GLY A 197 -1.26 -27.37 -19.74
CA GLY A 197 0.15 -27.15 -20.03
C GLY A 197 0.47 -25.77 -20.66
N HIS A 198 -0.54 -24.96 -20.97
CA HIS A 198 -0.34 -23.58 -21.42
C HIS A 198 0.02 -22.67 -20.26
N CYS A 199 1.04 -21.84 -20.46
CA CYS A 199 1.48 -20.86 -19.49
C CYS A 199 0.74 -19.53 -19.71
N TYR A 200 0.19 -18.94 -18.66
CA TYR A 200 -0.44 -17.61 -18.70
C TYR A 200 0.24 -16.66 -17.73
N ALA A 201 0.30 -15.38 -18.10
CA ALA A 201 0.77 -14.34 -17.21
C ALA A 201 -0.26 -14.10 -16.11
N GLY A 202 0.15 -14.33 -14.87
CA GLY A 202 -0.62 -14.00 -13.68
C GLY A 202 -0.20 -12.66 -13.10
N ARG A 203 -0.35 -12.54 -11.78
CA ARG A 203 0.10 -11.38 -11.00
C ARG A 203 1.61 -11.47 -10.71
N PRO A 204 2.27 -10.42 -10.20
CA PRO A 204 3.66 -10.53 -9.78
C PRO A 204 3.82 -11.50 -8.61
N ALA A 205 5.00 -12.14 -8.50
CA ALA A 205 5.31 -12.94 -7.32
C ALA A 205 5.35 -12.07 -6.06
N ALA A 206 4.92 -12.62 -4.94
CA ALA A 206 4.88 -11.90 -3.67
C ALA A 206 6.29 -11.49 -3.20
N GLU A 207 6.39 -10.35 -2.51
CA GLU A 207 7.64 -9.83 -1.95
C GLU A 207 8.38 -10.92 -1.14
N GLY A 208 9.69 -11.04 -1.33
CA GLY A 208 10.51 -12.09 -0.72
C GLY A 208 10.55 -13.42 -1.47
N SER A 209 9.78 -13.58 -2.55
CA SER A 209 9.81 -14.81 -3.36
C SER A 209 11.20 -15.01 -4.01
N PRO A 210 11.71 -16.24 -4.11
CA PRO A 210 12.99 -16.50 -4.75
C PRO A 210 12.92 -16.22 -6.26
N CYS A 211 13.94 -15.53 -6.77
CA CYS A 211 14.03 -15.15 -8.20
C CYS A 211 15.40 -15.49 -8.83
N GLY A 212 16.21 -16.25 -8.10
CA GLY A 212 17.55 -16.67 -8.49
C GLY A 212 18.35 -17.15 -7.27
N GLN A 213 19.60 -17.53 -7.50
CA GLN A 213 20.49 -17.99 -6.42
C GLN A 213 20.75 -16.84 -5.44
N ASN A 214 20.41 -17.04 -4.16
CA ASN A 214 20.54 -16.04 -3.09
C ASN A 214 19.91 -14.67 -3.45
N ARG A 215 18.79 -14.68 -4.18
CA ARG A 215 18.07 -13.48 -4.61
C ARG A 215 16.57 -13.59 -4.34
N ILE A 216 15.96 -12.47 -4.02
CA ILE A 216 14.54 -12.35 -3.70
C ILE A 216 13.89 -11.19 -4.46
N CYS A 217 12.58 -11.29 -4.67
CA CYS A 217 11.79 -10.21 -5.24
C CYS A 217 11.59 -9.09 -4.24
N ARG A 218 11.86 -7.85 -4.67
CA ARG A 218 11.61 -6.63 -3.91
C ARG A 218 11.18 -5.49 -4.82
N ASN A 219 9.98 -4.94 -4.60
CA ASN A 219 9.37 -3.88 -5.39
C ASN A 219 9.42 -4.16 -6.91
N GLY A 220 9.19 -5.40 -7.32
CA GLY A 220 9.24 -5.81 -8.73
C GLY A 220 10.63 -6.18 -9.28
N ASP A 221 11.70 -5.94 -8.52
CA ASP A 221 13.08 -6.27 -8.91
C ASP A 221 13.60 -7.53 -8.24
N CYS A 222 14.54 -8.22 -8.89
CA CYS A 222 15.24 -9.37 -8.32
C CYS A 222 16.57 -8.93 -7.69
N VAL A 223 16.57 -8.76 -6.37
CA VAL A 223 17.70 -8.21 -5.60
C VAL A 223 18.41 -9.29 -4.80
N ALA A 224 19.67 -9.03 -4.41
CA ALA A 224 20.40 -9.91 -3.50
C ALA A 224 19.61 -10.09 -2.19
N ASN A 225 19.47 -11.35 -1.75
CA ASN A 225 18.89 -11.66 -0.45
C ASN A 225 19.88 -11.18 0.60
N ALA A 226 19.56 -10.08 1.28
CA ALA A 226 20.34 -9.57 2.39
C ALA A 226 20.14 -10.46 3.62
N THR A 227 20.50 -11.75 3.53
CA THR A 227 20.76 -12.63 4.68
C THR A 227 22.18 -12.49 5.20
N SER A 228 23.03 -11.66 4.57
CA SER A 228 23.96 -10.92 5.40
C SER A 228 23.09 -9.97 6.25
N LYS A 229 23.05 -10.20 7.58
CA LYS A 229 23.07 -9.08 8.53
C LYS A 229 23.92 -7.99 7.88
N PRO A 230 23.62 -6.69 8.02
CA PRO A 230 24.71 -5.75 7.84
C PRO A 230 25.84 -6.27 8.74
N THR A 231 26.86 -6.92 8.14
CA THR A 231 28.19 -6.92 8.70
C THR A 231 28.35 -5.45 8.95
N ASP A 232 28.43 -5.15 10.23
CA ASP A 232 28.71 -3.84 10.76
C ASP A 232 29.75 -3.18 9.86
N ASN A 233 29.28 -2.48 8.83
CA ASN A 233 29.98 -1.38 8.24
C ASN A 233 29.73 -0.27 9.25
N SER A 234 30.29 -0.38 10.46
CA SER A 234 31.56 0.21 10.87
C SER A 234 32.31 0.95 9.75
N PHE A 235 31.57 1.77 8.99
CA PHE A 235 32.01 3.13 8.82
C PHE A 235 32.07 3.72 10.21
N HIS A 236 33.24 3.56 10.82
CA HIS A 236 33.75 4.38 11.90
C HIS A 236 33.66 5.86 11.49
N PHE A 237 32.47 6.44 11.56
CA PHE A 237 32.30 7.86 11.78
C PHE A 237 32.03 8.04 13.26
N LYS A 238 33.09 8.45 13.95
CA LYS A 238 33.14 8.84 15.35
C LYS A 238 32.10 9.94 15.63
N THR A 239 30.86 9.56 15.96
CA THR A 239 29.97 10.20 16.95
C THR A 239 28.61 9.52 16.92
N ALA A 240 28.13 9.08 18.09
CA ALA A 240 26.78 8.53 18.23
C ALA A 240 25.75 9.60 17.82
N CYS A 241 24.96 9.29 16.79
CA CYS A 241 23.82 10.09 16.33
C CYS A 241 22.77 10.15 17.45
N ARG A 242 22.60 11.31 18.07
CA ARG A 242 21.64 11.57 19.17
C ARG A 242 20.75 12.76 18.82
N ASP A 243 19.56 12.76 19.39
CA ASP A 243 18.66 13.90 19.33
C ASP A 243 19.05 14.93 20.39
N ASP A 244 19.10 16.21 20.00
CA ASP A 244 19.26 17.34 20.89
C ASP A 244 17.92 18.05 21.07
N ASN A 245 17.12 17.52 22.01
CA ASN A 245 15.81 18.07 22.36
C ASN A 245 15.88 19.50 22.92
N SER A 246 17.06 19.97 23.37
CA SER A 246 17.22 21.34 23.89
C SER A 246 17.15 22.40 22.80
N LYS A 247 17.40 22.01 21.54
CA LYS A 247 17.33 22.90 20.37
C LYS A 247 15.92 23.02 19.81
N MET A 248 15.00 22.16 20.25
CA MET A 248 13.64 22.15 19.74
C MET A 248 12.81 23.28 20.33
N THR A 249 12.18 24.06 19.46
CA THR A 249 11.23 25.09 19.84
C THR A 249 9.88 24.47 20.20
N ALA A 250 9.09 25.17 21.04
CA ALA A 250 7.75 24.74 21.47
C ALA A 250 7.68 23.53 22.42
N GLY A 251 8.78 23.17 23.08
CA GLY A 251 8.79 22.13 24.13
C GLY A 251 8.60 20.70 23.62
N LEU A 252 8.62 20.49 22.31
CA LEU A 252 8.50 19.16 21.69
C LEU A 252 9.87 18.50 21.62
N SER A 253 9.94 17.20 21.93
CA SER A 253 11.11 16.39 21.58
C SER A 253 11.24 16.25 20.06
N CYS A 254 12.45 15.97 19.58
CA CYS A 254 12.73 15.65 18.18
C CYS A 254 11.80 14.59 17.61
N ARG A 255 11.50 13.55 18.41
CA ARG A 255 10.53 12.52 18.07
C ARG A 255 9.12 13.10 17.86
N GLN A 256 8.61 13.84 18.84
CA GLN A 256 7.26 14.43 18.75
C GLN A 256 7.13 15.43 17.62
N PHE A 257 8.18 16.22 17.37
CA PHE A 257 8.20 17.20 16.29
C PHE A 257 8.16 16.51 14.92
N LEU A 258 8.98 15.47 14.72
CA LEU A 258 9.03 14.73 13.46
C LEU A 258 7.80 13.86 13.20
N GLN A 259 7.18 13.33 14.25
CA GLN A 259 5.90 12.62 14.14
C GLN A 259 4.76 13.57 13.73
N ARG A 260 4.82 14.85 14.12
CA ARG A 260 3.76 15.82 13.88
C ARG A 260 3.93 16.62 12.59
N TYR A 261 5.17 16.84 12.16
CA TYR A 261 5.49 17.74 11.05
C TYR A 261 6.39 17.05 10.02
N SER A 262 5.79 16.25 9.14
CA SER A 262 6.51 15.50 8.09
C SER A 262 7.32 16.40 7.13
N PHE A 263 6.91 17.65 6.91
CA PHE A 263 7.68 18.61 6.13
C PHE A 263 9.06 18.92 6.73
N ALA A 264 9.23 18.70 8.05
CA ALA A 264 10.48 18.94 8.75
C ALA A 264 11.60 17.97 8.33
N CYS A 265 11.28 16.87 7.64
CA CYS A 265 12.24 15.94 7.06
C CYS A 265 13.07 16.53 5.92
N LYS A 266 12.68 17.67 5.36
CA LYS A 266 13.50 18.39 4.36
C LYS A 266 14.36 19.48 4.99
N SER A 267 14.25 19.70 6.30
CA SER A 267 14.95 20.77 6.99
C SER A 267 16.36 20.36 7.43
N ARG A 268 17.36 21.14 7.00
CA ARG A 268 18.75 20.99 7.48
C ARG A 268 18.87 21.11 9.00
N PHE A 269 17.99 21.90 9.62
CA PHE A 269 17.93 22.03 11.07
C PHE A 269 17.56 20.69 11.73
N THR A 270 16.55 20.01 11.21
CA THR A 270 16.08 18.72 11.72
C THR A 270 17.12 17.61 11.50
N ILE A 271 17.74 17.56 10.31
CA ILE A 271 18.81 16.60 10.00
C ILE A 271 19.96 16.71 11.00
N LYS A 272 20.30 17.95 11.39
CA LYS A 272 21.40 18.22 12.31
C LYS A 272 21.06 17.92 13.77
N ASN A 273 19.91 18.36 14.25
CA ASN A 273 19.58 18.35 15.69
C ASN A 273 18.73 17.14 16.11
N CYS A 274 18.02 16.51 15.18
CA CYS A 274 17.15 15.37 15.46
C CYS A 274 17.67 14.12 14.76
N CYS A 275 18.98 13.89 14.76
CA CYS A 275 19.63 12.87 13.96
C CYS A 275 19.03 11.46 14.17
N TYR A 276 18.76 11.07 15.43
CA TYR A 276 18.24 9.73 15.74
C TYR A 276 16.78 9.60 15.32
N SER A 277 15.94 10.58 15.67
CA SER A 277 14.53 10.60 15.27
C SER A 277 14.37 10.75 13.75
N TYR A 278 15.20 11.57 13.10
CA TYR A 278 15.21 11.77 11.65
C TYR A 278 15.46 10.46 10.91
N ARG A 279 16.49 9.69 11.30
CA ARG A 279 16.78 8.37 10.71
C ARG A 279 15.63 7.37 10.87
N ARG A 280 14.73 7.59 11.83
CA ARG A 280 13.60 6.71 12.12
C ARG A 280 12.29 7.17 11.47
N PHE A 281 12.11 8.47 11.21
CA PHE A 281 10.82 9.04 10.84
C PHE A 281 10.79 9.78 9.48
N CYS A 282 11.90 9.91 8.75
CA CYS A 282 11.99 10.78 7.55
C CYS A 282 12.34 10.10 6.21
#